data_AF-A0A7Y0PE71-F1
#
_entry.id   AF-A0A7Y0PE71-F1
#
_cell.length_a   1.000
_cell.length_b   1.000
_cell.length_c   1.000
_cell.angle_alpha   90.00
_cell.angle_beta   90.00
_cell.angle_gamma   90.00
#
_symmetry.space_group_name_H-M   'P 1'
#
loop_
_entity.id
_entity.type
_entity.pdbx_description
1 polymer ?
#
loop_
_entity_poly.entity_id
_entity_poly.type
_entity_poly.pdbx_seq_one_letter_code
_entity_poly.pdbx_strand_id
1 'polypeptide(L)'
;MDSPRLAKDPWLDITDLYVFHGDEGKVFVMNVKPETASGYHPEARYEFKPDTDGDAVENLVYRFTFDSPDESGRQRLALRVPPESERFLGHG
;
A
#
# COMPACT_ATOMS: atom_id res chain seq x y z
N MET A 1 -8.70 -5.06 17.43
CA MET A 1 -7.44 -5.50 16.78
C MET A 1 -6.37 -4.51 17.25
N ASP A 2 -5.74 -4.77 18.41
CA ASP A 2 -4.73 -3.89 18.98
C ASP A 2 -3.35 -4.50 18.75
N SER A 3 -2.70 -4.12 17.65
CA SER A 3 -1.29 -4.45 17.45
C SER A 3 -0.43 -3.31 18.04
N PRO A 4 0.57 -3.58 18.90
CA PRO A 4 1.44 -2.54 19.46
C PRO A 4 2.24 -1.74 18.42
N ARG A 5 2.29 -2.19 17.17
CA ARG A 5 2.89 -1.47 16.04
C ARG A 5 1.97 -0.38 15.47
N LEU A 6 0.64 -0.60 15.50
CA LEU A 6 -0.36 0.37 15.05
C LEU A 6 -0.31 1.66 15.89
N ALA A 7 -0.04 1.52 17.19
CA ALA A 7 0.10 2.65 18.10
C ALA A 7 1.30 3.57 17.80
N LYS A 8 2.23 3.17 16.91
CA LYS A 8 3.44 3.94 16.60
C LYS A 8 3.35 4.77 15.33
N ASP A 9 2.46 4.44 14.39
CA ASP A 9 2.22 5.26 13.20
C ASP A 9 0.80 5.02 12.63
N PRO A 10 -0.18 5.88 12.95
CA PRO A 10 -1.55 5.70 12.47
C PRO A 10 -1.68 5.81 10.95
N TRP A 11 -0.69 6.36 10.24
CA TRP A 11 -0.71 6.40 8.77
C TRP A 11 -0.50 5.03 8.11
N LEU A 12 -0.05 4.03 8.87
CA LEU A 12 0.15 2.65 8.42
C LEU A 12 -0.98 1.71 8.86
N ASP A 13 -2.02 2.26 9.49
CA ASP A 13 -3.21 1.50 9.84
C ASP A 13 -4.06 1.22 8.58
N ILE A 14 -4.07 -0.04 8.14
CA ILE A 14 -4.89 -0.54 7.03
C ILE A 14 -6.13 -1.18 7.62
N THR A 15 -7.31 -0.62 7.34
CA THR A 15 -8.57 -1.17 7.84
C THR A 15 -9.19 -2.16 6.89
N ASP A 16 -9.13 -1.87 5.58
CA ASP A 16 -9.87 -2.61 4.57
C ASP A 16 -9.05 -2.77 3.30
N LEU A 17 -9.22 -3.94 2.67
CA LEU A 17 -8.68 -4.27 1.37
C LEU A 17 -9.78 -4.92 0.53
N TYR A 18 -10.02 -4.38 -0.66
CA TYR A 18 -11.01 -4.92 -1.59
C TYR A 18 -10.36 -5.22 -2.94
N VAL A 19 -10.83 -6.30 -3.56
CA VAL A 19 -10.49 -6.65 -4.93
C VAL A 19 -11.77 -6.88 -5.69
N PHE A 20 -11.96 -6.16 -6.79
CA PHE A 20 -13.10 -6.29 -7.67
C PHE A 20 -12.66 -6.87 -9.00
N HIS A 21 -13.39 -7.88 -9.48
CA HIS A 21 -13.24 -8.38 -10.84
C HIS A 21 -13.96 -7.45 -11.81
N GLY A 22 -13.24 -6.97 -12.82
CA GLY A 22 -13.82 -6.31 -13.98
C GLY A 22 -13.55 -7.11 -15.26
N ASP A 23 -14.20 -6.73 -16.35
CA ASP A 23 -14.08 -7.41 -17.64
C ASP A 23 -12.67 -7.34 -18.23
N GLU A 24 -11.97 -6.22 -18.00
CA GLU A 24 -10.62 -5.98 -18.52
C GLU A 24 -9.51 -6.15 -17.47
N GLY A 25 -9.85 -6.49 -16.22
CA GLY A 25 -8.83 -6.57 -15.17
C GLY A 25 -9.34 -6.74 -13.75
N LYS A 26 -8.55 -6.22 -12.81
CA LYS A 26 -8.84 -6.22 -11.37
C LYS A 26 -8.69 -4.80 -10.85
N VAL A 27 -9.60 -4.39 -9.98
CA VAL A 27 -9.51 -3.13 -9.26
C VAL A 27 -9.17 -3.44 -7.82
N PHE A 28 -8.10 -2.84 -7.32
CA PHE A 28 -7.66 -2.95 -5.95
C PHE A 28 -7.98 -1.66 -5.20
N VAL A 29 -8.54 -1.77 -4.00
CA VAL A 29 -8.83 -0.63 -3.13
C VAL A 29 -8.29 -0.93 -1.74
N MET A 30 -7.62 0.05 -1.15
CA MET A 30 -7.10 -0.02 0.22
C MET A 30 -7.59 1.22 0.96
N ASN A 31 -8.14 1.02 2.15
CA ASN A 31 -8.43 2.09 3.07
C ASN A 31 -7.33 2.17 4.13
N VAL A 32 -6.80 3.37 4.35
CA VAL A 32 -5.74 3.62 5.32
C VAL A 32 -6.10 4.81 6.20
N LYS A 33 -5.63 4.77 7.45
CA LYS A 33 -5.77 5.87 8.40
C LYS A 33 -7.23 6.35 8.60
N PRO A 34 -8.12 5.46 9.11
CA PRO A 34 -9.55 5.73 9.21
C PRO A 34 -9.90 6.91 10.12
N GLU A 35 -9.04 7.24 11.08
CA GLU A 35 -9.37 8.20 12.15
C GLU A 35 -9.03 9.67 11.82
N THR A 36 -8.34 9.96 10.70
CA THR A 36 -7.97 11.35 10.35
C THR A 36 -7.91 11.58 8.84
N ALA A 37 -8.42 12.73 8.37
CA ALA A 37 -8.41 13.13 6.95
C ALA A 37 -7.13 13.88 6.52
N SER A 38 -5.95 13.47 6.99
CA SER A 38 -4.67 14.06 6.53
C SER A 38 -4.16 13.36 5.26
N GLY A 39 -3.15 13.95 4.61
CA GLY A 39 -2.40 13.29 3.54
C GLY A 39 -1.69 11.99 3.98
N TYR A 40 -1.11 11.30 2.99
CA TYR A 40 -0.33 10.06 3.12
C TYR A 40 1.07 10.32 3.72
N HIS A 41 1.66 9.31 4.35
CA HIS A 41 2.98 9.46 4.96
C HIS A 41 4.09 9.46 3.90
N PRO A 42 4.99 10.47 3.87
CA PRO A 42 5.94 10.65 2.76
C PRO A 42 7.03 9.58 2.69
N GLU A 43 7.30 8.89 3.80
CA GLU A 43 8.27 7.79 3.85
C GLU A 43 7.61 6.40 3.79
N ALA A 44 6.28 6.33 3.74
CA ALA A 44 5.57 5.06 3.71
C ALA A 44 5.49 4.48 2.29
N ARG A 45 5.34 3.15 2.24
CA ARG A 45 5.04 2.40 1.02
C ARG A 45 3.69 1.73 1.21
N TYR A 46 2.75 2.06 0.34
CA TYR A 46 1.45 1.41 0.28
C TYR A 46 1.49 0.38 -0.85
N GLU A 47 1.35 -0.90 -0.52
CA GLU A 47 1.64 -1.98 -1.47
C GLU A 47 0.47 -2.94 -1.62
N PHE A 48 0.11 -3.25 -2.87
CA PHE A 48 -0.63 -4.46 -3.19
C PHE A 48 0.35 -5.52 -3.67
N LYS A 49 0.27 -6.71 -3.08
CA LYS A 49 1.15 -7.84 -3.37
C LYS A 49 0.35 -9.08 -3.79
N PRO A 50 -0.23 -9.11 -5.01
CA PRO A 50 -1.00 -10.26 -5.45
C PRO A 50 -0.13 -11.52 -5.57
N ASP A 51 -0.56 -12.57 -4.89
CA ASP A 51 -0.26 -13.96 -5.25
C ASP A 51 -1.35 -14.45 -6.20
N THR A 52 -0.93 -15.00 -7.34
CA THR A 52 -1.76 -15.43 -8.47
C THR A 52 -1.57 -16.90 -8.83
N ASP A 53 -0.61 -17.60 -8.21
CA ASP A 53 -0.35 -19.02 -8.42
C ASP A 53 -0.57 -19.89 -7.17
N GLY A 54 -0.78 -19.26 -6.01
CA GLY A 54 -1.20 -19.89 -4.76
C GLY A 54 -0.05 -20.45 -3.94
N ASP A 55 1.19 -20.02 -4.18
CA ASP A 55 2.36 -20.43 -3.41
C ASP A 55 2.61 -19.57 -2.15
N ALA A 56 1.73 -18.60 -1.88
CA ALA A 56 1.84 -17.59 -0.83
C ALA A 56 3.04 -16.63 -0.99
N VAL A 57 3.54 -16.50 -2.21
CA VAL A 57 4.60 -15.59 -2.61
C VAL A 57 4.06 -14.61 -3.66
N GLU A 58 4.39 -13.34 -3.50
CA GLU A 58 3.89 -12.30 -4.41
C GLU A 58 4.44 -12.43 -5.84
N ASN A 59 3.57 -12.67 -6.82
CA ASN A 59 3.95 -12.63 -8.24
C ASN A 59 4.05 -11.20 -8.78
N LEU A 60 3.44 -10.23 -8.10
CA LEU A 60 3.45 -8.81 -8.47
C LEU A 60 3.50 -7.94 -7.22
N VAL A 61 4.11 -6.77 -7.35
CA VAL A 61 4.05 -5.71 -6.33
C VAL A 61 3.71 -4.40 -7.01
N TYR A 62 2.59 -3.81 -6.62
CA TYR A 62 2.24 -2.42 -6.96
C TYR A 62 2.53 -1.54 -5.76
N ARG A 63 3.56 -0.70 -5.85
CA ARG A 63 4.02 0.18 -4.77
C ARG A 63 3.62 1.62 -5.06
N PHE A 64 2.89 2.21 -4.14
CA PHE A 64 2.48 3.61 -4.15
C PHE A 64 3.27 4.36 -3.07
N THR A 65 3.90 5.47 -3.47
CA THR A 65 4.57 6.41 -2.55
C THR A 65 4.09 7.82 -2.82
N PHE A 66 4.15 8.66 -1.80
CA PHE A 66 3.69 10.03 -1.87
C PHE A 66 4.80 10.97 -1.44
N ASP A 67 5.00 12.08 -2.16
CA ASP A 67 5.91 13.13 -1.70
C ASP A 67 5.32 13.85 -0.48
N SER A 68 6.15 14.66 0.20
CA SER A 68 5.66 15.61 1.19
C SER A 68 4.59 16.53 0.57
N PRO A 69 3.55 16.92 1.32
CA PRO A 69 2.53 17.84 0.82
C PRO A 69 3.13 19.20 0.45
N ASP A 70 2.66 19.78 -0.65
CA ASP A 70 2.98 21.17 -1.01
C ASP A 70 2.22 22.19 -0.14
N GLU A 71 2.41 23.49 -0.38
CA GLU A 71 1.75 24.56 0.37
C GLU A 71 0.21 24.51 0.31
N SER A 72 -0.35 23.83 -0.69
CA SER A 72 -1.80 23.61 -0.85
C SER A 72 -2.27 22.26 -0.29
N GLY A 73 -1.37 21.49 0.32
CA GLY A 73 -1.66 20.16 0.87
C GLY A 73 -1.69 19.05 -0.17
N ARG A 74 -1.29 19.29 -1.42
CA ARG A 74 -1.29 18.26 -2.47
C ARG A 74 -0.04 17.41 -2.37
N GLN A 75 -0.20 16.11 -2.61
CA GLN A 75 0.90 15.17 -2.69
C GLN A 75 1.00 14.56 -4.08
N ARG A 76 2.22 14.47 -4.59
CA ARG A 76 2.49 13.73 -5.82
C ARG A 76 2.50 12.24 -5.50
N LEU A 77 1.71 11.47 -6.27
CA LEU A 77 1.75 10.02 -6.24
C LEU A 77 2.79 9.49 -7.23
N ALA A 78 3.57 8.50 -6.81
CA ALA A 78 4.38 7.67 -7.70
C ALA A 78 3.97 6.21 -7.56
N LEU A 79 3.66 5.57 -8.70
CA LEU A 79 3.47 4.13 -8.83
C LEU A 79 4.77 3.50 -9.32
N ARG A 80 5.21 2.43 -8.64
CA ARG A 80 6.32 1.57 -9.08
C ARG A 80 5.87 0.12 -9.10
N VAL A 81 6.35 -0.61 -10.11
CA VAL A 81 6.20 -2.07 -10.20
C VAL A 81 7.62 -2.67 -10.15
N PRO A 82 8.14 -2.99 -8.95
CA PRO A 82 9.50 -3.49 -8.82
C PRO A 82 9.74 -4.78 -9.60
N PRO A 83 10.95 -4.99 -10.15
CA PRO A 83 11.33 -6.26 -10.75
C PRO A 83 11.28 -7.37 -9.68
N GLU A 84 11.18 -8.62 -10.13
CA GLU A 84 11.11 -9.80 -9.25
C GLU A 84 12.22 -9.83 -8.19
N SER A 85 13.44 -9.44 -8.57
CA SER A 85 14.61 -9.36 -7.69
C SER A 85 14.47 -8.43 -6.49
N GLU A 86 13.50 -7.51 -6.50
CA GLU A 86 13.30 -6.49 -5.46
C GLU A 86 11.98 -6.68 -4.68
N ARG A 87 11.24 -7.76 -4.94
CA ARG A 87 9.96 -8.04 -4.26
C ARG A 87 10.20 -8.58 -2.84
N PHE A 88 11.26 -9.36 -2.67
CA PHE A 88 11.66 -9.97 -1.40
C PHE A 88 12.63 -9.08 -0.61
N LEU A 89 12.09 -8.28 0.30
CA LEU A 89 12.85 -7.64 1.38
C LEU A 89 12.30 -7.98 2.78
N GLY A 90 11.56 -9.09 2.90
CA GLY A 90 11.02 -9.61 4.17
C GLY A 90 11.81 -10.82 4.67
N HIS A 91 12.46 -10.64 5.83
CA HIS A 91 13.13 -11.63 6.70
C HIS A 91 13.19 -13.10 6.27
N GLY A 92 14.42 -13.58 6.03
CA GLY A 92 14.80 -14.97 6.32
C GLY A 92 15.10 -15.18 7.80
#